data_AF-A0A438H425-F1
#
_entry.id   AF-A0A438H425-F1
#
_cell.length_a   1.000
_cell.length_b   1.000
_cell.length_c   1.000
_cell.angle_alpha   90.00
_cell.angle_beta   90.00
_cell.angle_gamma   90.00
#
_symmetry.space_group_name_H-M   'P 1'
#
loop_
_entity.id
_entity.type
_entity.pdbx_description
1 polymer ?
#
loop_
_entity_poly.entity_id
_entity_poly.type
_entity_poly.pdbx_seq_one_letter_code
_entity_poly.pdbx_strand_id
1 'polypeptide(L)'
;MSGSNVEETSEQTRGREMEHTTRGRGRKDRFRDALANMEARLAKVELAMADTWEGAHKFNPVSHEEFMSFQDKVMSMFASVESRMEALATHMETRDQEIRQELAIYKTAVSARVMATHEAPRVEVPKPHTFSGKRDAKELDNFLWYMEHYFEAIALTNEATKVRTATLYLIDNATLWWRRRFADIEKGTCTIDTWMPLREKSKGNSIPKMWLT
;
A
#
# COMPACT_ATOMS: atom_id res chain seq x y z
N MET A 1 -55.59 -61.33 72.57
CA MET A 1 -54.35 -62.15 72.58
C MET A 1 -54.49 -63.12 71.41
N SER A 2 -54.02 -62.76 70.22
CA SER A 2 -52.66 -62.98 69.68
C SER A 2 -52.44 -64.38 69.10
N GLY A 3 -51.93 -64.43 67.86
CA GLY A 3 -51.31 -65.58 67.18
C GLY A 3 -52.02 -65.95 65.86
N SER A 4 -51.54 -65.57 64.66
CA SER A 4 -50.52 -66.22 63.80
C SER A 4 -50.97 -67.61 63.29
N ASN A 5 -50.83 -68.07 62.04
CA ASN A 5 -49.71 -68.02 61.09
C ASN A 5 -50.11 -68.75 59.75
N VAL A 6 -49.60 -68.29 58.58
CA VAL A 6 -49.01 -68.98 57.38
C VAL A 6 -49.64 -70.31 56.85
N GLU A 7 -49.90 -70.62 55.56
CA GLU A 7 -49.12 -70.62 54.27
C GLU A 7 -50.14 -70.90 53.09
N GLU A 8 -50.18 -70.17 51.97
CA GLU A 8 -49.71 -70.50 50.57
C GLU A 8 -50.23 -71.83 49.95
N THR A 9 -50.73 -72.03 48.71
CA THR A 9 -50.48 -71.48 47.34
C THR A 9 -51.59 -71.86 46.29
N SER A 10 -51.80 -70.96 45.31
CA SER A 10 -52.09 -71.09 43.83
C SER A 10 -53.11 -72.09 43.24
N GLU A 11 -54.16 -71.59 42.55
CA GLU A 11 -54.36 -71.54 41.06
C GLU A 11 -55.20 -72.73 40.52
N GLN A 12 -56.03 -72.65 39.48
CA GLN A 12 -56.60 -71.59 38.66
C GLN A 12 -57.77 -72.21 37.86
N THR A 13 -58.90 -71.51 37.83
CA THR A 13 -60.13 -71.80 37.10
C THR A 13 -59.99 -71.59 35.59
N ARG A 14 -60.80 -72.30 34.78
CA ARG A 14 -61.71 -71.69 33.78
C ARG A 14 -62.49 -72.75 33.01
N GLY A 15 -63.82 -72.60 32.98
CA GLY A 15 -64.71 -73.38 32.13
C GLY A 15 -65.57 -72.54 31.18
N ARG A 16 -66.29 -73.30 30.34
CA ARG A 16 -67.68 -73.12 29.86
C ARG A 16 -67.99 -72.48 28.50
N GLU A 17 -69.07 -73.03 27.95
CA GLU A 17 -69.68 -73.09 26.62
C GLU A 17 -70.59 -71.92 26.16
N MET A 18 -70.85 -71.94 24.83
CA MET A 18 -72.10 -71.75 24.04
C MET A 18 -72.82 -70.39 23.80
N GLU A 19 -73.14 -70.23 22.50
CA GLU A 19 -74.37 -69.72 21.83
C GLU A 19 -74.48 -68.32 21.14
N HIS A 20 -75.28 -68.31 20.06
CA HIS A 20 -75.33 -67.45 18.86
C HIS A 20 -76.28 -66.22 18.93
N THR A 21 -76.03 -65.15 18.13
CA THR A 21 -77.04 -64.44 17.27
C THR A 21 -76.51 -63.19 16.49
N THR A 22 -76.85 -63.12 15.18
CA THR A 22 -77.11 -61.96 14.29
C THR A 22 -76.26 -60.66 14.32
N ARG A 23 -75.27 -60.48 13.41
CA ARG A 23 -74.68 -59.15 13.08
C ARG A 23 -73.88 -59.11 11.75
N GLY A 24 -74.54 -59.10 10.58
CA GLY A 24 -73.83 -59.29 9.28
C GLY A 24 -74.13 -58.35 8.09
N ARG A 25 -75.17 -57.50 8.09
CA ARG A 25 -75.52 -56.68 6.90
C ARG A 25 -74.85 -55.30 6.82
N GLY A 26 -74.82 -54.54 7.92
CA GLY A 26 -74.30 -53.15 7.88
C GLY A 26 -72.80 -53.01 7.59
N ARG A 27 -71.99 -54.07 7.71
CA ARG A 27 -70.55 -54.01 7.40
C ARG A 27 -70.27 -54.04 5.90
N LYS A 28 -71.13 -54.71 5.11
CA LYS A 28 -71.00 -54.83 3.66
C LYS A 28 -71.44 -53.56 2.93
N ASP A 29 -72.48 -52.90 3.42
CA ASP A 29 -72.98 -51.64 2.84
C ASP A 29 -71.97 -50.52 3.07
N ARG A 30 -71.42 -50.40 4.29
CA ARG A 30 -70.33 -49.45 4.58
C ARG A 30 -69.08 -49.66 3.72
N PHE A 31 -68.76 -50.92 3.40
CA PHE A 31 -67.63 -51.23 2.52
C PHE A 31 -67.89 -50.80 1.08
N ARG A 32 -69.11 -50.96 0.60
CA ARG A 32 -69.53 -50.48 -0.73
C ARG A 32 -69.54 -48.96 -0.80
N ASP A 33 -70.04 -48.28 0.23
CA ASP A 33 -70.02 -46.82 0.30
C ASP A 33 -68.59 -46.27 0.36
N ALA A 34 -67.70 -46.95 1.11
CA ALA A 34 -66.29 -46.62 1.15
C ALA A 34 -65.59 -46.84 -0.21
N LEU A 35 -65.94 -47.91 -0.94
CA LEU A 35 -65.43 -48.15 -2.29
C LEU A 35 -65.91 -47.09 -3.28
N ALA A 36 -67.20 -46.76 -3.28
CA ALA A 36 -67.76 -45.69 -4.12
C ALA A 36 -67.10 -44.32 -3.81
N ASN A 37 -66.79 -44.06 -2.54
CA ASN A 37 -66.05 -42.86 -2.15
C ASN A 37 -64.60 -42.86 -2.68
N MET A 38 -63.91 -43.99 -2.57
CA MET A 38 -62.56 -44.12 -3.12
C MET A 38 -62.55 -43.98 -4.64
N GLU A 39 -63.51 -44.60 -5.33
CA GLU A 39 -63.70 -44.47 -6.78
C GLU A 39 -63.95 -43.02 -7.20
N ALA A 40 -64.85 -42.31 -6.50
CA ALA A 40 -65.11 -40.90 -6.78
C ALA A 40 -63.88 -40.00 -6.52
N ARG A 41 -63.06 -40.34 -5.52
CA ARG A 41 -61.79 -39.65 -5.25
C ARG A 41 -60.74 -39.95 -6.32
N LEU A 42 -60.69 -41.18 -6.82
CA LEU A 42 -59.79 -41.60 -7.89
C LEU A 42 -60.11 -40.86 -9.19
N ALA A 43 -61.38 -40.80 -9.58
CA ALA A 43 -61.82 -40.07 -10.77
C ALA A 43 -61.47 -38.57 -10.69
N LYS A 44 -61.55 -37.95 -9.51
CA LYS A 44 -61.13 -36.55 -9.31
C LYS A 44 -59.63 -36.34 -9.44
N VAL A 45 -58.84 -37.29 -8.95
CA VAL A 45 -57.37 -37.24 -9.08
C VAL A 45 -56.96 -37.45 -10.53
N GLU A 46 -57.60 -38.39 -11.24
CA GLU A 46 -57.37 -38.61 -12.68
C GLU A 46 -57.71 -37.37 -13.51
N LEU A 47 -58.84 -36.72 -13.23
CA LEU A 47 -59.21 -35.46 -13.90
C LEU A 47 -58.21 -34.35 -13.62
N ALA A 48 -57.79 -34.18 -12.37
CA ALA A 48 -56.80 -33.17 -12.00
C ALA A 48 -55.43 -33.44 -12.65
N MET A 49 -55.04 -34.71 -12.79
CA MET A 49 -53.81 -35.09 -13.51
C MET A 49 -53.93 -34.79 -15.00
N ALA A 50 -55.08 -35.06 -15.62
CA ALA A 50 -55.34 -34.73 -17.02
C ALA A 50 -55.30 -33.21 -17.26
N ASP A 51 -55.95 -32.42 -16.41
CA ASP A 51 -55.94 -30.95 -16.48
C ASP A 51 -54.53 -30.37 -16.29
N THR A 52 -53.73 -30.98 -15.42
CA THR A 52 -52.32 -30.58 -15.19
C THR A 52 -51.45 -30.93 -16.40
N TRP A 53 -51.70 -32.08 -17.04
CA TRP A 53 -50.98 -32.53 -18.23
C TRP A 53 -51.35 -31.69 -19.46
N GLU A 54 -52.61 -31.30 -19.61
CA GLU A 54 -53.09 -30.41 -20.66
C GLU A 54 -52.63 -28.96 -20.44
N GLY A 55 -52.50 -28.53 -19.19
CA GLY A 55 -51.89 -27.25 -18.81
C GLY A 55 -50.39 -27.17 -19.12
N ALA A 56 -49.66 -28.28 -18.98
CA ALA A 56 -48.24 -28.36 -19.34
C ALA A 56 -48.01 -28.22 -20.86
N HIS A 57 -49.01 -28.60 -21.67
CA HIS A 57 -48.94 -28.55 -23.13
C HIS A 57 -49.22 -27.14 -23.71
N LYS A 58 -49.69 -26.19 -22.88
CA LYS A 58 -49.97 -24.79 -23.27
C LYS A 58 -48.74 -23.88 -23.27
N PHE A 59 -47.62 -24.32 -22.71
CA PHE A 59 -46.33 -23.66 -22.90
C PHE A 59 -45.54 -24.43 -23.96
N ASN A 60 -45.09 -23.72 -24.99
CA ASN A 60 -44.23 -24.29 -26.02
C ASN A 60 -42.93 -24.82 -25.36
N PRO A 61 -42.66 -26.14 -25.32
CA PRO A 61 -41.42 -26.62 -24.74
C PRO A 61 -40.28 -26.24 -25.68
N VAL A 62 -39.30 -25.46 -25.18
CA VAL A 62 -38.01 -25.27 -25.88
C VAL A 62 -37.46 -26.67 -26.20
N SER A 63 -37.05 -26.88 -27.44
CA SER A 63 -36.55 -28.19 -27.83
C SER A 63 -35.28 -28.53 -27.03
N HIS A 64 -35.08 -29.81 -26.74
CA HIS A 64 -33.90 -30.26 -26.00
C HIS A 64 -32.60 -29.80 -26.68
N GLU A 65 -32.58 -29.74 -28.02
CA GLU A 65 -31.45 -29.27 -28.81
C GLU A 65 -31.15 -27.78 -28.59
N GLU A 66 -32.17 -26.92 -28.55
CA GLU A 66 -32.03 -25.48 -28.27
C GLU A 66 -31.52 -25.23 -26.83
N PHE A 67 -32.01 -26.01 -25.87
CA PHE A 67 -31.53 -25.94 -24.49
C PHE A 67 -30.06 -26.34 -24.37
N MET A 68 -29.67 -27.46 -25.01
CA MET A 68 -28.28 -27.93 -25.00
C MET A 68 -27.34 -26.95 -25.73
N SER A 69 -27.77 -26.37 -26.85
CA SER A 69 -27.04 -25.33 -27.57
C SER A 69 -26.84 -24.07 -26.72
N PHE A 70 -27.87 -23.63 -25.98
CA PHE A 70 -27.74 -22.52 -25.04
C PHE A 70 -26.75 -22.83 -23.91
N GLN A 71 -26.85 -24.02 -23.31
CA GLN A 71 -25.94 -24.45 -22.25
C GLN A 71 -24.49 -24.50 -22.74
N ASP A 72 -24.23 -25.06 -23.93
CA ASP A 72 -22.89 -25.12 -24.54
C ASP A 72 -22.33 -23.72 -24.80
N LYS A 73 -23.16 -22.81 -25.33
CA LYS A 73 -22.77 -21.41 -25.55
C LYS A 73 -22.41 -20.71 -24.24
N VAL A 74 -23.19 -20.93 -23.18
CA VAL A 74 -22.90 -20.37 -21.85
C VAL A 74 -21.59 -20.95 -21.29
N MET A 75 -21.35 -22.25 -21.41
CA MET A 75 -20.10 -22.89 -20.96
C MET A 75 -18.89 -22.40 -21.74
N SER A 76 -19.01 -22.23 -23.06
CA SER A 76 -17.96 -21.66 -23.91
C SER A 76 -17.63 -20.21 -23.53
N MET A 77 -18.64 -19.41 -23.18
CA MET A 77 -18.42 -18.05 -22.68
C MET A 77 -17.65 -18.04 -21.35
N PHE A 78 -17.98 -18.95 -20.42
CA PHE A 78 -17.24 -19.07 -19.16
C PHE A 78 -15.78 -19.48 -19.38
N ALA A 79 -15.54 -20.53 -20.17
CA ALA A 79 -14.18 -20.95 -20.52
C ALA A 79 -13.37 -19.84 -21.20
N SER A 80 -14.02 -19.03 -22.06
CA SER A 80 -13.39 -17.87 -22.70
C SER A 80 -13.00 -16.78 -21.70
N VAL A 81 -13.88 -16.46 -20.75
CA VAL A 81 -13.62 -15.45 -19.72
C VAL A 81 -12.52 -15.93 -18.76
N GLU A 82 -12.57 -17.19 -18.33
CA GLU A 82 -11.53 -17.82 -17.50
C GLU A 82 -10.17 -17.75 -18.18
N SER A 83 -10.07 -18.19 -19.44
CA SER A 83 -8.83 -18.13 -20.21
C SER A 83 -8.27 -16.70 -20.34
N ARG A 84 -9.14 -15.71 -20.56
CA ARG A 84 -8.73 -14.29 -20.61
C ARG A 84 -8.27 -13.77 -19.25
N MET A 85 -8.90 -14.22 -18.17
CA MET A 85 -8.51 -13.86 -16.80
C MET A 85 -7.16 -14.46 -16.44
N GLU A 86 -6.89 -15.72 -16.81
CA GLU A 86 -5.59 -16.35 -16.63
C GLU A 86 -4.50 -15.65 -17.44
N ALA A 87 -4.78 -15.29 -18.69
CA ALA A 87 -3.85 -14.52 -19.52
C ALA A 87 -3.55 -13.14 -18.91
N LEU A 88 -4.57 -12.47 -18.34
CA LEU A 88 -4.38 -11.21 -17.62
C LEU A 88 -3.53 -11.39 -16.36
N ALA A 89 -3.77 -12.44 -15.58
CA ALA A 89 -3.04 -12.74 -14.36
C ALA A 89 -1.55 -12.99 -14.64
N THR A 90 -1.25 -13.84 -15.64
CA THR A 90 0.15 -14.11 -16.05
C THR A 90 0.86 -12.87 -16.59
N HIS A 91 0.15 -12.04 -17.36
CA HIS A 91 0.69 -10.76 -17.82
C HIS A 91 0.99 -9.80 -16.66
N MET A 92 0.11 -9.72 -15.66
CA MET A 92 0.31 -8.89 -14.48
C MET A 92 1.49 -9.36 -13.63
N GLU A 93 1.62 -10.67 -13.41
CA GLU A 93 2.77 -11.28 -12.71
C GLU A 93 4.09 -10.96 -13.42
N THR A 94 4.11 -11.05 -14.76
CA THR A 94 5.30 -10.73 -15.56
C THR A 94 5.70 -9.27 -15.40
N ARG A 95 4.74 -8.34 -15.47
CA ARG A 95 4.98 -6.91 -15.27
C ARG A 95 5.44 -6.57 -13.86
N ASP A 96 4.87 -7.20 -12.84
CA ASP A 96 5.32 -7.02 -11.45
C ASP A 96 6.77 -7.49 -11.28
N GLN A 97 7.12 -8.62 -11.89
CA GLN A 97 8.48 -9.14 -11.84
C GLN A 97 9.49 -8.24 -12.57
N GLU A 98 9.13 -7.68 -13.72
CA GLU A 98 9.95 -6.67 -14.42
C GLU A 98 10.19 -5.43 -13.53
N ILE A 99 9.13 -4.88 -12.94
CA ILE A 99 9.23 -3.70 -12.07
C ILE A 99 10.10 -3.99 -10.85
N ARG A 100 9.97 -5.18 -10.24
CA ARG A 100 10.83 -5.59 -9.12
C ARG A 100 12.30 -5.67 -9.51
N GLN A 101 12.60 -6.16 -10.71
CA GLN A 101 13.97 -6.23 -11.21
C GLN A 101 14.53 -4.83 -11.46
N GLU A 102 13.78 -3.94 -12.11
CA GLU A 102 14.20 -2.54 -12.32
C GLU A 102 14.42 -1.82 -10.99
N LEU A 103 13.52 -2.01 -10.02
CA LEU A 103 13.66 -1.45 -8.67
C LEU A 103 14.90 -1.98 -7.95
N ALA A 104 15.24 -3.27 -8.12
CA ALA A 104 16.44 -3.86 -7.53
C ALA A 104 17.72 -3.25 -8.13
N ILE A 105 17.75 -3.04 -9.44
CA ILE A 105 18.86 -2.37 -10.15
C ILE A 105 18.99 -0.93 -9.64
N TYR A 106 17.89 -0.19 -9.61
CA TYR A 106 17.88 1.20 -9.14
C TYR A 106 18.36 1.31 -7.69
N LYS A 107 17.83 0.47 -6.80
CA LYS A 107 18.25 0.42 -5.39
C LYS A 107 19.75 0.14 -5.27
N THR A 108 20.28 -0.80 -6.04
CA THR A 108 21.70 -1.14 -6.04
C THR A 108 22.56 0.03 -6.52
N ALA A 109 22.17 0.69 -7.62
CA ALA A 109 22.87 1.84 -8.16
C ALA A 109 22.85 3.03 -7.18
N VAL A 110 21.70 3.31 -6.56
CA VAL A 110 21.56 4.37 -5.55
C VAL A 110 22.39 4.05 -4.32
N SER A 111 22.32 2.82 -3.79
CA SER A 111 23.14 2.40 -2.65
C SER A 111 24.63 2.48 -2.97
N ALA A 112 25.08 2.00 -4.14
CA ALA A 112 26.47 2.11 -4.57
C ALA A 112 26.93 3.57 -4.67
N ARG A 113 26.07 4.46 -5.19
CA ARG A 113 26.34 5.89 -5.23
C ARG A 113 26.49 6.48 -3.83
N VAL A 114 25.56 6.17 -2.92
CA VAL A 114 25.58 6.62 -1.52
C VAL A 114 26.84 6.15 -0.82
N MET A 115 27.26 4.90 -1.06
CA MET A 115 28.52 4.35 -0.52
C MET A 115 29.75 5.02 -1.11
N ALA A 116 29.77 5.31 -2.42
CA ALA A 116 30.85 6.04 -3.07
C ALA A 116 30.95 7.51 -2.62
N THR A 117 29.83 8.09 -2.19
CA THR A 117 29.74 9.45 -1.64
C THR A 117 29.72 9.50 -0.11
N HIS A 118 30.00 8.38 0.58
CA HIS A 118 30.23 8.41 2.02
C HIS A 118 31.58 9.09 2.27
N GLU A 119 31.59 10.40 2.07
CA GLU A 119 32.65 11.27 2.56
C GLU A 119 32.74 11.04 4.06
N ALA A 120 33.98 10.85 4.52
CA ALA A 120 34.30 10.73 5.94
C ALA A 120 33.53 11.78 6.76
N PRO A 121 33.15 11.49 8.02
CA PRO A 121 32.42 12.42 8.88
C PRO A 121 33.02 13.81 8.74
N ARG A 122 32.34 14.70 8.01
CA ARG A 122 32.86 16.03 7.70
C ARG A 122 32.85 16.77 9.02
N VAL A 123 34.04 16.88 9.63
CA VAL A 123 34.26 17.67 10.84
C VAL A 123 33.71 19.05 10.57
N GLU A 124 32.78 19.52 11.40
CA GLU A 124 32.27 20.88 11.30
C GLU A 124 33.45 21.84 11.51
N VAL A 125 33.88 22.49 10.43
CA VAL A 125 34.99 23.44 10.46
C VAL A 125 34.51 24.69 11.20
N PRO A 126 35.15 25.09 12.32
CA PRO A 126 34.80 26.31 13.03
C PRO A 126 34.89 27.53 12.10
N LYS A 127 33.92 28.44 12.22
CA LYS A 127 33.88 29.67 11.40
C LYS A 127 35.08 30.58 11.71
N PRO A 128 35.70 31.22 10.70
CA PRO A 128 36.79 32.16 10.90
C PRO A 128 36.40 33.38 11.73
N HIS A 129 37.41 33.96 12.39
CA HIS A 129 37.25 35.23 13.10
C HIS A 129 37.13 36.40 12.11
N THR A 130 36.39 37.42 12.51
CA THR A 130 36.20 38.64 11.70
C THR A 130 37.39 39.58 11.81
N PHE A 131 37.63 40.38 10.78
CA PHE A 131 38.69 41.39 10.72
C PHE A 131 38.12 42.80 10.60
N SER A 132 38.40 43.66 11.59
CA SER A 132 37.82 45.00 11.66
C SER A 132 38.59 46.08 10.91
N GLY A 133 39.74 45.74 10.29
CA GLY A 133 40.59 46.71 9.61
C GLY A 133 41.42 47.57 10.56
N LYS A 134 41.72 47.07 11.76
CA LYS A 134 42.72 47.68 12.65
C LYS A 134 44.07 47.73 11.95
N ARG A 135 44.84 48.79 12.23
CA ARG A 135 46.20 48.98 11.69
C ARG A 135 47.23 48.11 12.41
N ASP A 136 46.92 46.83 12.56
CA ASP A 136 47.81 45.82 13.10
C ASP A 136 48.15 44.84 11.97
N ALA A 137 49.40 44.88 11.51
CA ALA A 137 49.88 43.97 10.48
C ALA A 137 49.76 42.49 10.90
N LYS A 138 49.92 42.20 12.20
CA LYS A 138 49.80 40.86 12.74
C LYS A 138 48.36 40.36 12.72
N GLU A 139 47.39 41.22 13.00
CA GLU A 139 45.96 40.89 12.94
C GLU A 139 45.53 40.59 11.50
N LEU A 140 46.01 41.40 10.54
CA LEU A 140 45.77 41.16 9.11
C LEU A 140 46.41 39.85 8.64
N ASP A 141 47.67 39.60 9.00
CA ASP A 141 48.36 38.35 8.64
C ASP A 141 47.69 37.12 9.25
N ASN A 142 47.25 37.20 10.51
CA ASN A 142 46.48 36.14 11.16
C ASN A 142 45.17 35.88 10.44
N PHE A 143 44.41 36.93 10.07
CA PHE A 143 43.17 36.80 9.33
C PHE A 143 43.39 36.08 7.98
N LEU A 144 44.38 36.52 7.20
CA LEU A 144 44.69 35.91 5.91
C LEU A 144 45.16 34.46 6.04
N TRP A 145 45.89 34.14 7.11
CA TRP A 145 46.29 32.78 7.42
C TRP A 145 45.07 31.92 7.78
N TYR A 146 44.22 32.35 8.71
CA TYR A 146 43.01 31.62 9.11
C TYR A 146 42.03 31.39 7.95
N MET A 147 41.84 32.38 7.07
CA MET A 147 40.96 32.24 5.91
C MET A 147 41.47 31.17 4.93
N GLU A 148 42.78 31.06 4.72
CA GLU A 148 43.34 29.99 3.86
C GLU A 148 43.08 28.61 4.45
N HIS A 149 43.39 28.43 5.73
CA HIS A 149 43.16 27.16 6.41
C HIS A 149 41.68 26.78 6.43
N TYR A 150 40.79 27.77 6.57
CA TYR A 150 39.36 27.55 6.46
C TYR A 150 38.97 27.08 5.05
N PHE A 151 39.49 27.71 4.00
CA PHE A 151 39.22 27.29 2.62
C PHE A 151 39.75 25.89 2.31
N GLU A 152 40.94 25.55 2.79
CA GLU A 152 41.50 24.19 2.69
C GLU A 152 40.60 23.17 3.41
N ALA A 153 40.13 23.49 4.62
CA ALA A 153 39.29 22.61 5.41
C ALA A 153 37.90 22.36 4.79
N ILE A 154 37.33 23.33 4.06
CA ILE A 154 36.06 23.17 3.33
C ILE A 154 36.27 22.78 1.84
N ALA A 155 37.51 22.48 1.44
CA ALA A 155 37.91 22.18 0.06
C ALA A 155 37.46 23.25 -0.98
N LEU A 156 37.45 24.52 -0.58
CA LEU A 156 37.08 25.63 -1.46
C LEU A 156 38.27 26.04 -2.35
N THR A 157 38.22 25.64 -3.61
CA THR A 157 39.29 25.90 -4.60
C THR A 157 39.00 27.06 -5.56
N ASN A 158 37.74 27.50 -5.66
CA ASN A 158 37.36 28.59 -6.56
C ASN A 158 37.82 29.95 -5.99
N GLU A 159 38.79 30.56 -6.65
CA GLU A 159 39.43 31.82 -6.26
C GLU A 159 38.44 32.99 -6.09
N ALA A 160 37.51 33.17 -7.03
CA ALA A 160 36.50 34.22 -6.93
C ALA A 160 35.55 33.99 -5.74
N THR A 161 35.24 32.73 -5.44
CA THR A 161 34.45 32.38 -4.26
C THR A 161 35.25 32.57 -2.97
N LYS A 162 36.56 32.26 -2.94
CA LYS A 162 37.44 32.57 -1.80
C LYS A 162 37.41 34.08 -1.48
N VAL A 163 37.59 34.93 -2.50
CA VAL A 163 37.52 36.39 -2.34
C VAL A 163 36.15 36.81 -1.79
N ARG A 164 35.04 36.35 -2.40
CA ARG A 164 33.68 36.64 -1.92
C ARG A 164 33.49 36.21 -0.47
N THR A 165 33.85 34.98 -0.12
CA THR A 165 33.68 34.43 1.23
C THR A 165 34.52 35.18 2.25
N ALA A 166 35.78 35.50 1.98
CA ALA A 166 36.61 36.27 2.90
C ALA A 166 36.06 37.67 3.16
N THR A 167 35.45 38.30 2.15
CA THR A 167 34.89 39.65 2.32
C THR A 167 33.69 39.68 3.25
N LEU A 168 33.00 38.54 3.46
CA LEU A 168 31.92 38.41 4.45
C LEU A 168 32.42 38.51 5.90
N TYR A 169 33.72 38.24 6.13
CA TYR A 169 34.34 38.29 7.45
C TYR A 169 35.04 39.64 7.72
N LEU A 170 34.91 40.62 6.80
CA LEU A 170 35.39 41.98 7.02
C LEU A 170 34.32 42.80 7.74
N ILE A 171 34.71 43.47 8.82
CA ILE A 171 33.85 44.38 9.60
C ILE A 171 34.46 45.80 9.66
N ASP A 172 33.68 46.78 10.11
CA ASP A 172 34.10 48.17 10.35
C ASP A 172 34.89 48.82 9.20
N ASN A 173 36.14 49.22 9.47
CA ASN A 173 37.01 49.91 8.52
C ASN A 173 37.37 49.03 7.32
N ALA A 174 37.47 47.72 7.53
CA ALA A 174 37.73 46.77 6.45
C ALA A 174 36.54 46.65 5.48
N THR A 175 35.31 46.67 5.99
CA THR A 175 34.10 46.69 5.14
C THR A 175 34.03 47.97 4.31
N LEU A 176 34.37 49.13 4.89
CA LEU A 176 34.38 50.41 4.16
C LEU A 176 35.43 50.42 3.05
N TRP A 177 36.63 49.90 3.33
CA TRP A 177 37.66 49.71 2.31
C TRP A 177 37.19 48.80 1.18
N TRP A 178 36.56 47.67 1.52
CA TRP A 178 36.04 46.73 0.53
C TRP A 178 34.94 47.35 -0.34
N ARG A 179 34.00 48.09 0.25
CA ARG A 179 32.96 48.81 -0.51
C ARG A 179 33.54 49.76 -1.55
N ARG A 180 34.60 50.49 -1.19
CA ARG A 180 35.31 51.37 -2.13
C ARG A 180 35.96 50.58 -3.26
N ARG A 181 36.67 49.48 -2.94
CA ARG A 181 37.31 48.62 -3.94
C ARG A 181 36.31 47.88 -4.83
N PHE A 182 35.17 47.50 -4.29
CA PHE A 182 34.08 46.87 -5.04
C PHE A 182 33.52 47.83 -6.10
N ALA A 183 33.28 49.09 -5.74
CA ALA A 183 32.85 50.12 -6.69
C ALA A 183 33.91 50.39 -7.78
N ASP A 184 35.21 50.29 -7.45
CA ASP A 184 36.29 50.38 -8.43
C ASP A 184 36.29 49.17 -9.40
N ILE A 185 35.96 47.97 -8.90
CA ILE A 185 35.83 46.74 -9.71
C ILE A 185 34.64 46.84 -10.66
N GLU A 186 33.49 47.33 -10.20
CA GLU A 186 32.30 47.56 -11.04
C GLU A 186 32.57 48.57 -12.16
N LYS A 187 33.44 49.54 -11.91
CA LYS A 187 33.87 50.55 -12.89
C LYS A 187 34.99 50.04 -13.81
N GLY A 188 35.48 48.82 -13.61
CA GLY A 188 36.59 48.23 -14.37
C GLY A 188 37.96 48.86 -14.08
N THR A 189 38.07 49.70 -13.04
CA THR A 189 39.32 50.39 -12.67
C THR A 189 40.19 49.58 -11.69
N CYS A 190 39.67 48.45 -11.20
CA CYS A 190 40.36 47.53 -10.30
C CYS A 190 39.97 46.08 -10.59
N THR A 191 40.92 45.14 -10.48
CA THR A 191 40.65 43.69 -10.55
C THR A 191 41.09 43.03 -9.24
N ILE A 192 40.15 42.37 -8.55
CA ILE A 192 40.37 41.51 -7.37
C ILE A 192 39.47 40.28 -7.53
N ASP A 193 39.82 39.42 -8.47
CA ASP A 193 39.13 38.16 -8.80
C ASP A 193 39.84 36.93 -8.22
N THR A 194 41.07 37.13 -7.76
CA THR A 194 41.96 36.10 -7.22
C THR A 194 42.39 36.46 -5.79
N TRP A 195 42.66 35.44 -4.99
CA TRP A 195 43.00 35.58 -3.58
C TRP A 195 44.34 36.31 -3.36
N MET A 196 45.31 36.12 -4.26
CA MET A 196 46.62 36.77 -4.19
C MET A 196 46.55 38.31 -4.30
N PRO A 197 45.89 38.92 -5.31
CA PRO A 197 45.70 40.37 -5.36
C PRO A 197 44.98 40.95 -4.14
N LEU A 198 44.08 40.20 -3.49
CA LEU A 198 43.47 40.64 -2.23
C LEU A 198 44.49 40.65 -1.08
N ARG A 199 45.34 39.63 -0.97
CA ARG A 199 46.45 39.58 0.01
C ARG A 199 47.43 40.73 -0.19
N GLU A 200 47.80 41.03 -1.42
CA GLU A 200 48.77 42.07 -1.73
C GLU A 200 48.21 43.48 -1.52
N LYS A 201 46.98 43.74 -1.99
CA LYS A 201 46.33 45.04 -1.81
C LYS A 201 45.96 45.31 -0.36
N SER A 202 45.64 44.29 0.43
CA SER A 202 45.35 44.47 1.87
C SER A 202 46.61 44.82 2.66
N LYS A 203 47.76 44.22 2.33
CA LYS A 203 49.07 44.56 2.91
C LYS A 203 49.55 45.96 2.50
N GLY A 204 49.37 46.33 1.22
CA GLY A 204 49.77 47.64 0.70
C GLY A 204 48.89 48.82 1.14
N ASN A 205 47.63 48.58 1.53
CA ASN A 205 46.71 49.63 2.00
C ASN A 205 46.70 49.81 3.52
N SER A 206 47.52 49.06 4.29
CA SER A 206 47.89 49.48 5.63
C SER A 206 48.76 50.74 5.50
N ILE A 207 48.08 51.89 5.62
CA ILE A 207 48.57 53.29 5.63
C ILE A 207 48.52 54.00 4.25
N PRO A 208 47.40 54.67 3.93
CA PRO A 208 47.44 55.94 3.22
C PRO A 208 47.71 57.06 4.25
N LYS A 209 48.80 57.82 4.07
CA LYS A 209 49.16 59.07 4.77
C LYS A 209 48.17 60.23 4.54
N MET A 210 46.87 59.97 4.41
CA MET A 210 45.92 60.95 3.90
C MET A 210 44.60 60.95 4.69
N TRP A 211 44.69 60.92 6.02
CA TRP A 211 43.55 61.17 6.91
C TRP A 211 44.01 61.81 8.25
N LEU A 212 44.91 62.80 8.15
CA LEU A 212 45.18 63.78 9.20
C LEU A 212 45.24 65.16 8.55
N THR A 213 44.07 65.63 8.14
CA THR A 213 43.68 67.04 8.18
C THR A 213 42.16 67.12 8.30
#